data_AF-Q5MIW9-F1
#
_entry.id   AF-Q5MIW9-F1
#
_cell.length_a   1.000
_cell.length_b   1.000
_cell.length_c   1.000
_cell.angle_alpha   90.00
_cell.angle_beta   90.00
_cell.angle_gamma   90.00
#
_symmetry.space_group_name_H-M   'P 1'
#
loop_
_entity.id
_entity.type
_entity.pdbx_description
1 polymer ?
#
loop_
_entity_poly.entity_id
_entity_poly.type
_entity_poly.pdbx_seq_one_letter_code
_entity_poly.pdbx_strand_id
1 'polypeptide(L)'
;MNHLLGFFLLAISVSLSLAYDVSHFYVCSTDYVKKERNFLCQVSKFNMNVSLPPKADEFFNCCMETSDWMSRSNKALLVDQLAKDMKKYGFDNRSAIEKVGIDCRREMGSKINGRGYLLCFLTDRRTSKGFKNMLKKKEGEFFTKQSYCKSS
;
A
#
# COMPACT_ATOMS: atom_id res chain seq x y z
N MET A 1 3.29 12.42 -46.19
CA MET A 1 3.67 11.25 -45.37
C MET A 1 4.04 11.58 -43.91
N ASN A 2 3.97 12.85 -43.45
CA ASN A 2 4.36 13.24 -42.08
C ASN A 2 3.20 13.37 -41.07
N HIS A 3 1.94 13.39 -41.52
CA HIS A 3 0.78 13.51 -40.60
C HIS A 3 0.30 12.17 -40.01
N LEU A 4 0.56 11.05 -40.68
CA LEU A 4 0.17 9.71 -40.20
C LEU A 4 1.06 9.23 -39.04
N LEU A 5 2.35 9.59 -39.03
CA LEU A 5 3.29 9.27 -37.94
C LEU A 5 2.93 9.97 -36.61
N GLY A 6 2.41 11.20 -36.67
CA GLY A 6 1.99 11.95 -35.48
C GLY A 6 0.78 11.34 -34.76
N PHE A 7 -0.19 10.80 -35.51
CA PHE A 7 -1.37 10.15 -34.93
C PHE A 7 -1.03 8.80 -34.26
N PHE A 8 -0.08 8.03 -34.82
CA PHE A 8 0.37 6.78 -34.19
C PHE A 8 1.15 7.01 -32.88
N LEU A 9 1.97 8.05 -32.79
CA LEU A 9 2.70 8.39 -31.56
C LEU A 9 1.78 8.93 -30.44
N LEU A 10 0.70 9.64 -30.81
CA LEU A 10 -0.35 10.04 -29.88
C LEU A 10 -1.17 8.84 -29.37
N ALA A 11 -1.47 7.84 -30.21
CA ALA A 11 -2.18 6.64 -29.78
C ALA A 11 -1.37 5.76 -28.81
N ILE A 12 -0.05 5.68 -28.99
CA ILE A 12 0.85 4.91 -28.11
C ILE A 12 1.01 5.60 -26.74
N SER A 13 1.06 6.94 -26.71
CA SER A 13 1.14 7.69 -25.45
C SER A 13 -0.17 7.68 -24.66
N VAL A 14 -1.33 7.61 -25.33
CA VAL A 14 -2.64 7.43 -24.68
C VAL A 14 -2.84 6.01 -24.13
N SER A 15 -2.24 4.99 -24.75
CA SER A 15 -2.33 3.61 -24.25
C SER A 15 -1.35 3.29 -23.11
N LEU A 16 -0.22 4.01 -22.99
CA LEU A 16 0.66 3.95 -21.82
C LEU A 16 0.13 4.74 -20.60
N SER A 17 -0.82 5.65 -20.80
CA SER A 17 -1.41 6.45 -19.71
C SER A 17 -2.61 5.76 -19.04
N LEU A 18 -2.99 4.56 -19.51
CA LEU A 18 -3.65 3.56 -18.67
C LEU A 18 -2.60 2.93 -17.75
N ALA A 19 -2.05 3.74 -16.84
CA ALA A 19 -1.41 3.22 -15.66
C ALA A 19 -2.48 2.43 -14.90
N TYR A 20 -2.56 1.12 -15.17
CA TYR A 20 -3.26 0.21 -14.27
C TYR A 20 -2.70 0.52 -12.88
N ASP A 21 -3.56 0.97 -11.96
CA ASP A 21 -3.18 1.12 -10.55
C ASP A 21 -2.76 -0.29 -10.09
N VAL A 22 -1.46 -0.57 -10.16
CA VAL A 22 -0.89 -1.86 -9.78
C VAL A 22 -1.09 -2.00 -8.28
N SER A 23 -1.71 -3.11 -7.85
CA SER A 23 -1.79 -3.40 -6.41
C SER A 23 -0.43 -3.87 -5.92
N HIS A 24 0.31 -2.99 -5.24
CA HIS A 24 1.59 -3.30 -4.62
C HIS A 24 1.46 -4.39 -3.57
N PHE A 25 0.37 -4.43 -2.81
CA PHE A 25 0.14 -5.50 -1.83
C PHE A 25 -0.01 -6.85 -2.52
N TYR A 26 -0.71 -6.89 -3.65
CA TYR A 26 -0.81 -8.12 -4.44
C TYR A 26 0.56 -8.55 -4.98
N VAL A 27 1.32 -7.63 -5.58
CA VAL A 27 2.67 -7.90 -6.09
C VAL A 27 3.59 -8.41 -4.98
N CYS A 28 3.64 -7.72 -3.84
CA CYS A 28 4.46 -8.15 -2.70
C CYS A 28 4.01 -9.48 -2.07
N SER A 29 2.76 -9.90 -2.31
CA SER A 29 2.23 -11.15 -1.78
C SER A 29 2.58 -12.37 -2.62
N THR A 30 3.02 -12.22 -3.88
CA THR A 30 3.15 -13.37 -4.82
C THR A 30 4.08 -14.46 -4.30
N ASP A 31 5.19 -14.09 -3.66
CA ASP A 31 6.15 -15.03 -3.07
C ASP A 31 5.59 -15.76 -1.83
N TYR A 32 4.53 -15.21 -1.23
CA TYR A 32 3.89 -15.68 0.00
C TYR A 32 2.64 -16.51 -0.27
N VAL A 33 1.99 -16.40 -1.44
CA VAL A 33 0.66 -16.97 -1.73
C VAL A 33 0.53 -18.46 -1.40
N LYS A 34 1.57 -19.28 -1.65
CA LYS A 34 1.50 -20.73 -1.40
C LYS A 34 1.79 -21.12 0.06
N LYS A 35 2.75 -20.47 0.71
CA LYS A 35 3.23 -20.87 2.05
C LYS A 35 2.48 -20.18 3.18
N GLU A 36 2.11 -18.92 2.98
CA GLU A 36 1.56 -18.05 4.02
C GLU A 36 0.13 -17.58 3.70
N ARG A 37 -0.61 -18.42 2.98
CA ARG A 37 -1.96 -18.14 2.49
C ARG A 37 -2.92 -17.64 3.57
N ASN A 38 -2.92 -18.30 4.73
CA ASN A 38 -3.79 -17.94 5.85
C ASN A 38 -3.40 -16.55 6.40
N PHE A 39 -2.10 -16.30 6.61
CA PHE A 39 -1.60 -15.01 7.05
C PHE A 39 -2.03 -13.89 6.09
N LEU A 40 -1.79 -14.04 4.79
CA LEU A 40 -2.21 -13.05 3.78
C LEU A 40 -3.72 -12.81 3.78
N CYS A 41 -4.51 -13.87 3.95
CA CYS A 41 -5.96 -13.77 4.01
C CYS A 41 -6.47 -13.03 5.26
N GLN A 42 -5.79 -13.17 6.39
CA GLN A 42 -6.12 -12.38 7.58
C GLN A 42 -5.76 -10.91 7.38
N VAL A 43 -4.57 -10.63 6.84
CA VAL A 43 -4.11 -9.26 6.56
C VAL A 43 -5.03 -8.54 5.57
N SER A 44 -5.49 -9.22 4.53
CA SER A 44 -6.42 -8.66 3.53
C SER A 44 -7.79 -8.28 4.09
N LYS A 45 -8.18 -8.91 5.21
CA LYS A 45 -9.37 -8.58 5.99
C LYS A 45 -9.09 -7.55 7.09
N PHE A 46 -7.91 -6.93 7.08
CA PHE A 46 -7.42 -6.02 8.11
C PHE A 46 -7.26 -6.67 9.50
N ASN A 47 -7.15 -7.99 9.58
CA ASN A 47 -6.81 -8.68 10.83
C ASN A 47 -5.29 -8.78 10.97
N MET A 48 -4.72 -7.83 11.73
CA MET A 48 -3.28 -7.70 11.94
C MET A 48 -2.76 -8.41 13.20
N ASN A 49 -3.66 -9.06 13.96
CA ASN A 49 -3.37 -9.79 15.20
C ASN A 49 -3.04 -11.27 14.97
N VAL A 50 -2.91 -11.68 13.71
CA VAL A 50 -2.51 -13.03 13.32
C VAL A 50 -1.04 -13.28 13.67
N SER A 51 -0.69 -14.54 13.96
CA SER A 51 0.71 -14.96 14.10
C SER A 51 1.51 -14.56 12.86
N LEU A 52 2.66 -13.92 13.09
CA LEU A 52 3.52 -13.44 12.01
C LEU A 52 4.40 -14.60 11.52
N PRO A 53 4.34 -14.97 10.24
CA PRO A 53 5.34 -15.88 9.67
C PRO A 53 6.72 -15.22 9.64
N PRO A 54 7.81 -16.00 9.47
CA PRO A 54 9.19 -15.50 9.55
C PRO A 54 9.49 -14.28 8.66
N LYS A 55 8.79 -14.16 7.52
CA LYS A 55 8.98 -13.08 6.55
C LYS A 55 7.87 -12.02 6.53
N ALA A 56 7.01 -11.97 7.55
CA ALA A 56 5.90 -11.03 7.57
C ALA A 56 6.36 -9.56 7.47
N ASP A 57 7.44 -9.20 8.16
CA ASP A 57 7.96 -7.83 8.12
C ASP A 57 8.54 -7.47 6.74
N GLU A 58 9.16 -8.41 6.04
CA GLU A 58 9.60 -8.23 4.65
C GLU A 58 8.42 -7.94 3.72
N PHE A 59 7.31 -8.66 3.88
CA PHE A 59 6.07 -8.41 3.14
C PHE A 59 5.56 -6.97 3.37
N PHE A 60 5.45 -6.51 4.61
CA PHE A 60 4.95 -5.16 4.89
C PHE A 60 5.93 -4.07 4.45
N ASN A 61 7.24 -4.29 4.57
CA ASN A 61 8.26 -3.40 4.03
C ASN A 61 8.12 -3.27 2.52
N CYS A 62 8.00 -4.40 1.80
CA CYS A 62 7.77 -4.42 0.36
C CYS A 62 6.54 -3.58 0.00
N CYS A 63 5.41 -3.77 0.70
CA CYS A 63 4.16 -3.06 0.41
C CYS A 63 4.32 -1.54 0.55
N MET A 64 4.91 -1.08 1.66
CA MET A 64 5.08 0.34 1.96
C MET A 64 6.14 1.00 1.06
N GLU A 65 7.20 0.28 0.71
CA GLU A 65 8.28 0.77 -0.15
C GLU A 65 7.89 0.80 -1.62
N THR A 66 7.14 -0.20 -2.09
CA THR A 66 6.67 -0.25 -3.48
C THR A 66 5.54 0.76 -3.73
N SER A 67 4.79 1.10 -2.67
CA SER A 67 3.81 2.19 -2.73
C SER A 67 4.43 3.59 -2.61
N ASP A 68 5.75 3.69 -2.46
CA ASP A 68 6.47 4.94 -2.17
C ASP A 68 5.92 5.67 -0.93
N TRP A 69 5.40 4.93 0.04
CA TRP A 69 4.95 5.48 1.33
C TRP A 69 6.06 5.42 2.39
N MET A 70 7.08 4.61 2.16
CA MET A 70 8.22 4.47 3.06
C MET A 70 9.53 4.41 2.28
N SER A 71 10.53 5.17 2.72
CA SER A 71 11.87 5.16 2.16
C SER A 71 12.57 3.82 2.40
N ARG A 72 13.17 3.25 1.35
CA ARG A 72 13.95 2.02 1.43
C ARG A 72 15.20 2.16 2.31
N SER A 73 15.83 3.35 2.29
CA SER A 73 17.14 3.58 2.92
C SER A 73 17.07 3.71 4.44
N ASN A 74 16.05 4.40 4.95
CA ASN A 74 15.97 4.79 6.37
C ASN A 74 14.58 4.56 6.99
N LYS A 75 13.70 3.85 6.28
CA LYS A 75 12.33 3.53 6.71
C LYS A 75 11.53 4.77 7.14
N ALA A 76 11.84 5.94 6.57
CA ALA A 76 11.09 7.17 6.81
C ALA A 76 9.77 7.13 6.08
N LEU A 77 8.70 7.57 6.75
CA LEU A 77 7.43 7.82 6.11
C LEU A 77 7.58 8.94 5.07
N LEU A 78 7.12 8.67 3.85
CA LEU A 78 7.07 9.62 2.76
C LEU A 78 5.69 10.29 2.76
N VAL A 79 5.54 11.29 3.65
CA VAL A 79 4.25 11.93 3.95
C VAL A 79 3.55 12.46 2.70
N ASP A 80 4.29 13.12 1.81
CA ASP A 80 3.69 13.77 0.63
C ASP A 80 3.06 12.75 -0.32
N GLN A 81 3.72 11.60 -0.53
CA GLN A 81 3.23 10.54 -1.40
C GLN A 81 2.02 9.82 -0.78
N LEU A 82 2.07 9.52 0.52
CA LEU A 82 0.91 8.94 1.21
C LEU A 82 -0.27 9.92 1.25
N ALA A 83 -0.04 11.20 1.50
CA ALA A 83 -1.09 12.23 1.50
C ALA A 83 -1.74 12.39 0.12
N LYS A 84 -0.94 12.37 -0.95
CA LYS A 84 -1.44 12.37 -2.33
C LYS A 84 -2.37 11.19 -2.60
N ASP A 85 -1.96 9.99 -2.22
CA ASP A 85 -2.78 8.79 -2.40
C ASP A 85 -4.05 8.84 -1.53
N MET A 86 -3.94 9.16 -0.24
CA MET A 86 -5.11 9.28 0.64
C MET A 86 -6.11 10.32 0.13
N LYS A 87 -5.63 11.45 -0.41
CA LYS A 87 -6.45 12.50 -1.02
C LYS A 87 -7.17 11.99 -2.28
N LYS A 88 -6.48 11.26 -3.17
CA LYS A 88 -7.08 10.63 -4.37
C LYS A 88 -8.28 9.75 -4.00
N TYR A 89 -8.30 9.16 -2.82
CA TYR A 89 -9.39 8.30 -2.34
C TYR A 89 -10.26 8.93 -1.25
N GLY A 90 -10.28 10.27 -1.14
CA GLY A 90 -11.28 11.01 -0.37
C GLY A 90 -10.89 11.35 1.08
N PHE A 91 -9.60 11.29 1.43
CA PHE A 91 -9.10 11.77 2.70
C PHE A 91 -8.08 12.89 2.49
N ASP A 92 -8.50 14.13 2.72
CA ASP A 92 -7.67 15.33 2.53
C ASP A 92 -7.32 15.97 3.88
N ASN A 93 -6.43 15.33 4.64
CA ASN A 93 -5.92 15.87 5.89
C ASN A 93 -4.44 15.50 6.08
N ARG A 94 -3.56 16.23 5.39
CA ARG A 94 -2.11 16.02 5.43
C ARG A 94 -1.54 16.14 6.85
N SER A 95 -2.02 17.09 7.66
CA SER A 95 -1.51 17.30 9.03
C SER A 95 -1.82 16.12 9.95
N ALA A 96 -2.98 15.46 9.79
CA ALA A 96 -3.27 14.22 10.51
C ALA A 96 -2.31 13.08 10.10
N ILE A 97 -1.99 12.97 8.80
CA ILE A 97 -1.05 11.96 8.28
C ILE A 97 0.35 12.16 8.87
N GLU A 98 0.84 13.40 8.80
CA GLU A 98 2.14 13.79 9.34
C GLU A 98 2.22 13.51 10.84
N LYS A 99 1.18 13.88 11.61
CA LYS A 99 1.15 13.66 13.05
C LYS A 99 1.19 12.17 13.41
N VAL A 100 0.41 11.32 12.72
CA VAL A 100 0.49 9.86 12.91
C VAL A 100 1.88 9.34 12.59
N GLY A 101 2.49 9.78 11.48
CA GLY A 101 3.86 9.39 11.12
C GLY A 101 4.90 9.73 12.21
N ILE A 102 4.83 10.94 12.77
CA ILE A 102 5.71 11.40 13.85
C ILE A 102 5.48 10.58 15.12
N ASP A 103 4.22 10.44 15.55
CA ASP A 103 3.86 9.72 16.78
C ASP A 103 4.36 8.27 16.71
N CYS A 104 4.20 7.61 15.56
CA CYS A 104 4.64 6.22 15.35
C CYS A 104 6.15 6.05 15.33
N ARG A 105 6.86 6.97 14.69
CA ARG A 105 8.32 6.96 14.70
C ARG A 105 8.86 7.23 16.10
N ARG A 106 8.21 8.10 16.89
CA ARG A 106 8.57 8.34 18.30
C ARG A 106 8.38 7.08 19.14
N GLU A 107 7.27 6.37 18.96
CA GLU A 107 6.96 5.16 19.74
C GLU A 107 7.85 3.97 19.41
N MET A 108 8.13 3.75 18.12
CA MET A 108 8.89 2.56 17.67
C MET A 108 10.40 2.82 17.53
N GLY A 109 10.83 4.09 17.44
CA GLY A 109 12.23 4.48 17.29
C GLY A 109 12.89 3.80 16.09
N SER A 110 14.07 3.23 16.31
CA SER A 110 14.84 2.50 15.29
C SER A 110 14.21 1.20 14.81
N LYS A 111 13.17 0.69 15.50
CA LYS A 111 12.45 -0.54 15.14
C LYS A 111 11.29 -0.30 14.18
N ILE A 112 11.04 0.95 13.78
CA ILE A 112 9.95 1.27 12.84
C ILE A 112 10.15 0.55 11.50
N ASN A 113 9.09 -0.09 11.01
CA ASN A 113 9.07 -0.80 9.75
C ASN A 113 7.70 -0.59 9.05
N GLY A 114 7.52 -1.22 7.88
CA GLY A 114 6.28 -1.07 7.11
C GLY A 114 5.05 -1.54 7.88
N ARG A 115 5.16 -2.61 8.67
CA ARG A 115 4.07 -3.10 9.53
C ARG A 115 3.70 -2.08 10.60
N GLY A 116 4.71 -1.45 11.21
CA GLY A 116 4.55 -0.42 12.23
C GLY A 116 3.72 0.75 11.72
N TYR A 117 4.08 1.34 10.57
CA TYR A 117 3.28 2.41 9.98
C TYR A 117 1.87 1.94 9.61
N LEU A 118 1.74 0.76 8.99
CA LEU A 118 0.42 0.25 8.60
C LEU A 118 -0.51 0.13 9.83
N LEU A 119 -0.01 -0.46 10.92
CA LEU A 119 -0.75 -0.58 12.17
C LEU A 119 -1.16 0.79 12.71
N CYS A 120 -0.21 1.71 12.80
CA CYS A 120 -0.46 3.07 13.23
C CYS A 120 -1.58 3.78 12.49
N PHE A 121 -1.56 3.74 11.16
CA PHE A 121 -2.61 4.36 10.35
C PHE A 121 -3.94 3.60 10.46
N LEU A 122 -3.91 2.27 10.63
CA LEU A 122 -5.12 1.46 10.79
C LEU A 122 -5.79 1.62 12.17
N THR A 123 -5.04 1.98 13.22
CA THR A 123 -5.53 2.13 14.59
C THR A 123 -5.79 3.58 15.00
N ASP A 124 -5.15 4.55 14.35
CA ASP A 124 -5.39 5.97 14.65
C ASP A 124 -6.82 6.40 14.30
N ARG A 125 -7.49 7.05 15.24
CA ARG A 125 -8.91 7.44 15.12
C ARG A 125 -9.15 8.46 14.00
N ARG A 126 -8.16 9.25 13.63
CA ARG A 126 -8.28 10.33 12.64
C ARG A 126 -8.09 9.79 11.22
N THR A 127 -7.15 8.88 11.02
CA THR A 127 -6.73 8.42 9.68
C THR A 127 -7.31 7.05 9.30
N SER A 128 -7.66 6.19 10.25
CA SER A 128 -8.03 4.78 10.00
C SER A 128 -9.12 4.56 8.96
N LYS A 129 -10.22 5.30 9.03
CA LYS A 129 -11.31 5.18 8.05
C LYS A 129 -10.83 5.54 6.63
N GLY A 130 -10.11 6.65 6.51
CA GLY A 130 -9.55 7.12 5.23
C GLY A 130 -8.50 6.14 4.67
N PHE A 131 -7.61 5.67 5.53
CA PHE A 131 -6.53 4.74 5.15
C PHE A 131 -7.07 3.38 4.72
N LYS A 132 -8.04 2.81 5.46
CA LYS A 132 -8.73 1.56 5.05
C LYS A 132 -9.46 1.72 3.71
N ASN A 133 -10.11 2.85 3.49
CA ASN A 133 -10.79 3.13 2.22
C ASN A 133 -9.81 3.25 1.05
N MET A 134 -8.69 3.95 1.26
CA MET A 134 -7.60 4.03 0.29
C MET A 134 -7.07 2.62 -0.05
N LEU A 135 -6.74 1.80 0.96
CA LEU A 135 -6.26 0.43 0.73
C LEU A 135 -7.27 -0.42 -0.05
N LYS A 136 -8.56 -0.37 0.30
CA LYS A 136 -9.59 -1.12 -0.45
C LYS A 136 -9.71 -0.72 -1.92
N LYS A 137 -9.49 0.57 -2.24
CA LYS A 137 -9.65 1.12 -3.59
C LYS A 137 -8.36 1.01 -4.43
N LYS A 138 -7.23 1.46 -3.89
CA LYS A 138 -5.92 1.40 -4.55
C LYS A 138 -5.38 -0.02 -4.64
N GLU A 139 -5.53 -0.79 -3.57
CA GLU A 139 -4.97 -2.13 -3.40
C GLU A 139 -6.07 -3.20 -3.52
N GLY A 140 -7.02 -2.98 -4.44
CA GLY A 140 -8.25 -3.77 -4.55
C GLY A 140 -8.03 -5.24 -4.89
N GLU A 141 -7.00 -5.59 -5.67
CA GLU A 141 -6.62 -6.99 -5.91
C GLU A 141 -6.33 -7.73 -4.60
N PHE A 142 -5.66 -7.05 -3.66
CA PHE A 142 -5.35 -7.61 -2.37
C PHE A 142 -6.54 -7.49 -1.40
N PHE A 143 -6.98 -6.29 -1.04
CA PHE A 143 -7.93 -6.10 0.06
C PHE A 143 -9.40 -6.39 -0.30
N THR A 144 -9.77 -6.33 -1.58
CA THR A 144 -11.16 -6.46 -2.02
C THR A 144 -11.42 -7.78 -2.73
N LYS A 145 -10.61 -8.16 -3.74
CA LYS A 145 -10.81 -9.40 -4.49
C LYS A 145 -10.41 -10.65 -3.71
N GLN A 146 -9.34 -10.55 -2.91
CA GLN A 146 -8.89 -11.61 -1.99
C GLN A 146 -8.79 -13.00 -2.66
N SER A 147 -8.29 -13.07 -3.89
CA SER A 147 -8.26 -14.31 -4.69
C SER A 147 -7.51 -15.46 -3.98
N TYR A 148 -6.49 -15.12 -3.21
CA TYR A 148 -5.72 -16.06 -2.39
C TYR A 148 -6.48 -16.58 -1.16
N CYS A 149 -7.64 -16.04 -0.76
CA CYS A 149 -8.42 -16.54 0.38
C CYS A 149 -9.27 -17.78 0.09
N LYS A 150 -9.55 -18.11 -1.17
CA LYS A 150 -10.50 -19.19 -1.55
C LYS A 150 -9.81 -20.54 -1.62
N SER A 151 -9.87 -21.33 -0.54
CA SER A 151 -9.34 -22.70 -0.44
C SER A 151 -9.51 -23.48 -1.75
N SER A 152 -8.39 -24.07 -2.21
CA SER A 152 -8.39 -25.14 -3.21
C SER A 152 -8.64 -26.45 -2.49
#